data_AF-A0A350PG22-F1
#
_entry.id   AF-A0A350PG22-F1
#
_cell.length_a   1.000
_cell.length_b   1.000
_cell.length_c   1.000
_cell.angle_alpha   90.00
_cell.angle_beta   90.00
_cell.angle_gamma   90.00
#
_symmetry.space_group_name_H-M   'P 1'
#
loop_
_entity.id
_entity.type
_entity.pdbx_description
1 polymer ?
#
loop_
_entity_poly.entity_id
_entity_poly.type
_entity_poly.pdbx_seq_one_letter_code
_entity_poly.pdbx_strand_id
1 'polypeptide(L)'
;MKYNSINTIAGFDRLTYRGEFRINDTKGSHLLYDRGDIVLYEGKTHIANENVSGVFPAFDKETRWYCLAGNSVFIQKETPLGGNGGDEWFNSSTGKTYRYLKDSSGEQWVEI
;
A
#
# COMPACT_ATOMS: atom_id res chain seq x y z
N MET A 1 4.93 14.96 -24.30
CA MET A 1 4.03 15.17 -23.15
C MET A 1 4.83 14.86 -21.89
N LYS A 2 5.14 15.88 -21.08
CA LYS A 2 5.87 15.71 -19.81
C LYS A 2 4.83 15.36 -18.74
N TYR A 3 4.89 14.14 -18.20
CA TYR A 3 4.08 13.80 -17.02
C TYR A 3 4.70 14.50 -15.82
N ASN A 4 3.96 15.46 -15.25
CA ASN A 4 4.32 16.14 -14.02
C ASN A 4 4.33 15.11 -12.88
N SER A 5 5.50 14.94 -12.27
CA SER A 5 5.71 14.10 -11.09
C SER A 5 4.85 14.62 -9.95
N ILE A 6 3.78 13.89 -9.60
CA ILE A 6 2.95 14.22 -8.44
C ILE A 6 3.71 13.78 -7.18
N ASN A 7 3.74 14.70 -6.21
CA ASN A 7 4.60 14.73 -5.04
C ASN A 7 4.51 13.47 -4.17
N THR A 8 5.70 12.91 -3.90
CA THR A 8 6.15 12.18 -2.69
C THR A 8 5.07 11.71 -1.71
N ILE A 9 4.88 10.39 -1.65
CA ILE A 9 4.62 9.69 -0.40
C ILE A 9 5.90 9.86 0.45
N ALA A 10 5.79 10.25 1.72
CA ALA A 10 6.94 10.52 2.58
C ALA A 10 7.95 9.35 2.53
N GLY A 11 9.19 9.64 2.11
CA GLY A 11 10.29 8.66 2.05
C GLY A 11 10.56 7.98 0.70
N PHE A 12 9.86 8.36 -0.39
CA PHE A 12 10.12 7.85 -1.74
C PHE A 12 10.53 8.97 -2.71
N ASP A 13 11.76 8.93 -3.22
CA ASP A 13 12.30 9.96 -4.12
C ASP A 13 11.67 9.94 -5.53
N ARG A 14 11.03 8.83 -5.90
CA ARG A 14 10.31 8.68 -7.18
C ARG A 14 9.18 7.67 -7.04
N LEU A 15 8.04 7.97 -7.66
CA LEU A 15 6.91 7.05 -7.79
C LEU A 15 6.72 6.69 -9.26
N THR A 16 6.68 5.39 -9.57
CA THR A 16 6.53 4.92 -10.96
C THR A 16 5.46 3.83 -11.03
N TYR A 17 4.35 4.09 -11.72
CA TYR A 17 3.33 3.07 -11.94
C TYR A 17 3.76 2.09 -13.04
N ARG A 18 3.82 0.79 -12.71
CA ARG A 18 4.32 -0.30 -13.57
C ARG A 18 3.21 -1.19 -14.14
N GLY A 19 1.94 -0.93 -13.80
CA GLY A 19 0.79 -1.74 -14.24
C GLY A 19 0.55 -2.98 -13.38
N GLU A 20 -0.01 -4.04 -13.95
CA GLU A 20 -0.19 -5.33 -13.26
C GLU A 20 1.15 -5.96 -12.88
N PHE A 21 1.22 -6.48 -11.65
CA PHE A 21 2.39 -7.19 -11.14
C PHE A 21 2.68 -8.42 -12.01
N ARG A 22 3.96 -8.56 -12.34
CA ARG A 22 4.51 -9.73 -13.03
C ARG A 22 5.76 -10.19 -12.28
N ILE A 23 5.86 -11.49 -12.02
CA ILE A 23 7.06 -12.05 -11.40
C ILE A 23 8.22 -12.15 -12.39
N ASN A 24 7.92 -12.50 -13.65
CA ASN A 24 8.91 -12.75 -14.69
C ASN A 24 8.78 -11.79 -15.88
N ASP A 25 9.89 -11.54 -16.55
CA ASP A 25 9.95 -10.92 -17.85
C ASP A 25 9.55 -11.91 -18.96
N THR A 26 9.55 -11.46 -20.22
CA THR A 26 9.20 -12.31 -21.37
C THR A 26 10.21 -13.43 -21.63
N LYS A 27 11.36 -13.42 -20.95
CA LYS A 27 12.43 -14.42 -21.06
C LYS A 27 12.43 -15.39 -19.87
N GLY A 28 11.52 -15.22 -18.91
CA GLY A 28 11.40 -16.05 -17.72
C GLY A 28 12.32 -15.64 -16.57
N SER A 29 13.04 -14.52 -16.67
CA SER A 29 13.86 -13.98 -15.56
C SER A 29 13.01 -13.13 -14.63
N HIS A 30 13.32 -13.12 -13.33
CA HIS A 30 12.57 -12.28 -12.39
C HIS A 30 12.68 -10.80 -12.73
N LEU A 31 11.54 -10.11 -12.74
CA LEU A 31 11.51 -8.65 -12.88
C LEU A 31 12.11 -8.00 -11.63
N LEU A 32 12.86 -6.92 -11.85
CA LEU A 32 13.31 -6.02 -10.79
C LEU A 32 12.35 -4.82 -10.74
N TYR A 33 11.80 -4.60 -9.56
CA TYR A 33 11.03 -3.41 -9.22
C TYR A 33 11.90 -2.53 -8.34
N ASP A 34 12.07 -1.28 -8.74
CA ASP A 34 12.85 -0.33 -7.94
C ASP A 34 11.99 0.18 -6.78
N ARG A 35 12.64 0.62 -5.70
CA ARG A 35 11.96 1.31 -4.60
C ARG A 35 11.09 2.46 -5.16
N GLY A 36 9.80 2.45 -4.82
CA GLY A 36 8.82 3.43 -5.32
C GLY A 36 8.06 2.99 -6.59
N ASP A 37 8.36 1.82 -7.14
CA ASP A 37 7.53 1.22 -8.18
C ASP A 37 6.18 0.78 -7.61
N ILE A 38 5.11 1.10 -8.34
CA ILE A 38 3.73 0.82 -7.95
C ILE A 38 3.14 -0.21 -8.91
N VAL A 39 2.55 -1.29 -8.38
CA VAL A 39 1.91 -2.36 -9.15
C VAL A 39 0.47 -2.60 -8.71
N LEU A 40 -0.34 -3.12 -9.63
CA LEU A 40 -1.64 -3.70 -9.31
C LEU A 40 -1.47 -5.22 -9.13
N TYR A 41 -1.88 -5.75 -7.98
CA TYR A 41 -1.84 -7.18 -7.70
C TYR A 41 -3.11 -7.56 -6.94
N GLU A 42 -3.83 -8.57 -7.42
CA GLU A 42 -5.12 -9.02 -6.84
C GLU A 42 -6.13 -7.86 -6.62
N GLY A 43 -6.18 -6.92 -7.57
CA GLY A 43 -7.07 -5.76 -7.50
C GLY A 43 -6.65 -4.68 -6.49
N LYS A 44 -5.53 -4.85 -5.79
CA LYS A 44 -4.98 -3.88 -4.84
C LYS A 44 -3.70 -3.26 -5.34
N THR A 45 -3.53 -1.99 -5.08
CA THR A 45 -2.32 -1.26 -5.44
C THR A 45 -1.25 -1.51 -4.37
N HIS A 46 -0.02 -1.79 -4.79
CA HIS A 46 1.12 -2.02 -3.90
C HIS A 46 2.31 -1.18 -4.36
N ILE A 47 3.12 -0.69 -3.42
CA ILE A 47 4.38 0.03 -3.69
C ILE A 47 5.58 -0.77 -3.19
N ALA A 48 6.62 -0.87 -4.01
CA ALA A 48 7.89 -1.46 -3.63
C ALA A 48 8.58 -0.56 -2.61
N ASN A 49 8.82 -1.04 -1.40
CA ASN A 49 9.51 -0.31 -0.34
C ASN A 49 11.04 -0.36 -0.46
N GLU A 50 11.56 -1.25 -1.29
CA GLU A 50 12.98 -1.37 -1.64
C GLU A 50 13.11 -1.91 -3.07
N ASN A 51 14.33 -2.26 -3.50
CA ASN A 51 14.50 -2.97 -4.76
C ASN A 51 14.06 -4.43 -4.58
N VAL A 52 13.00 -4.83 -5.27
CA VAL A 52 12.36 -6.14 -5.12
C VAL A 52 12.47 -6.96 -6.39
N SER A 53 12.89 -8.23 -6.25
CA SER A 53 12.86 -9.19 -7.34
C SER A 53 12.42 -10.56 -6.86
N GLY A 54 11.61 -11.24 -7.67
CA GLY A 54 11.16 -12.62 -7.42
C GLY A 54 10.17 -12.79 -6.27
N VAL A 55 9.59 -11.70 -5.76
CA VAL A 55 8.70 -11.72 -4.59
C VAL A 55 7.38 -11.05 -4.86
N PHE A 56 6.31 -11.79 -4.57
CA PHE A 56 4.92 -11.39 -4.76
C PHE A 56 4.52 -10.30 -3.75
N PRO A 57 3.69 -9.33 -4.14
CA PRO A 57 3.05 -8.42 -3.20
C PRO A 57 2.07 -9.21 -2.31
N ALA A 58 2.45 -9.49 -1.06
CA ALA A 58 1.64 -10.25 -0.09
C ALA A 58 1.21 -9.39 1.11
N PHE A 59 0.19 -9.86 1.83
CA PHE A 59 -0.38 -9.19 3.02
C PHE A 59 0.52 -9.34 4.27
N ASP A 60 1.39 -10.36 4.32
CA ASP A 60 2.12 -10.70 5.54
C ASP A 60 3.66 -10.71 5.39
N LYS A 61 4.23 -9.71 6.07
CA LYS A 61 5.50 -9.77 6.82
C LYS A 61 6.76 -10.24 6.08
N GLU A 62 7.07 -9.67 4.91
CA GLU A 62 8.42 -9.17 4.65
C GLU A 62 8.29 -7.88 3.84
N THR A 63 8.76 -6.78 4.42
CA THR A 63 8.43 -5.37 4.17
C THR A 63 8.84 -4.80 2.80
N ARG A 64 8.86 -5.62 1.75
CA ARG A 64 9.29 -5.26 0.40
C ARG A 64 8.20 -4.63 -0.44
N TRP A 65 6.95 -4.95 -0.14
CA TRP A 65 5.78 -4.31 -0.73
C TRP A 65 4.89 -3.74 0.37
N TYR A 66 4.43 -2.50 0.21
CA TYR A 66 3.34 -1.94 1.00
C TYR A 66 2.06 -1.92 0.19
N CYS A 67 0.99 -2.49 0.72
CA CYS A 67 -0.33 -2.32 0.14
C CYS A 67 -0.77 -0.85 0.32
N LEU A 68 -1.09 -0.19 -0.79
CA LEU A 68 -1.62 1.17 -0.84
C LEU A 68 -3.16 1.20 -0.83
N ALA A 69 -3.82 0.04 -0.87
CA ALA A 69 -5.27 -0.07 -0.97
C ALA A 69 -5.86 -0.90 0.18
N GLY A 70 -6.24 -0.23 1.26
CA GLY A 70 -7.33 -0.66 2.14
C GLY A 70 -8.61 0.07 1.74
N ASN A 71 -9.64 -0.66 1.29
CA ASN A 71 -10.99 -0.11 1.04
C ASN A 71 -12.03 -0.80 1.92
N SER A 72 -11.60 -1.44 3.01
CA SER A 72 -12.51 -2.07 3.95
C SER A 72 -13.04 -0.99 4.88
N VAL A 73 -14.37 -0.95 5.05
CA VAL A 73 -15.02 -0.09 6.05
C VAL A 73 -15.45 -0.97 7.22
N PHE A 74 -14.85 -0.76 8.38
CA PHE A 74 -15.26 -1.38 9.64
C PHE A 74 -16.38 -0.55 10.26
N ILE A 75 -17.46 -1.19 10.72
CA ILE A 75 -18.56 -0.55 11.44
C ILE A 75 -18.72 -1.24 12.79
N GLN A 76 -18.12 -0.67 13.83
CA GLN A 76 -18.14 -1.24 15.17
C GLN A 76 -17.80 -0.19 16.23
N LYS A 77 -18.17 -0.44 17.49
CA LYS A 77 -17.92 0.50 18.60
C LYS A 77 -16.46 0.52 19.08
N GLU A 78 -15.80 -0.64 19.05
CA GLU A 78 -14.43 -0.78 19.52
C GLU A 78 -13.45 -0.57 18.36
N THR A 79 -12.28 0.01 18.65
CA THR A 79 -11.22 0.17 17.67
C THR A 79 -10.81 -1.19 17.09
N PRO A 80 -10.77 -1.35 15.75
CA PRO A 80 -10.28 -2.59 15.15
C PRO A 80 -8.84 -2.87 15.55
N LEU A 81 -8.50 -4.15 15.77
CA LEU A 81 -7.16 -4.58 16.20
C LEU A 81 -6.05 -4.35 15.15
N GLY A 82 -6.43 -3.94 13.93
CA GLY A 82 -5.52 -3.61 12.83
C GLY A 82 -6.30 -3.34 11.54
N GLY A 83 -5.59 -2.93 10.50
CA GLY A 83 -6.12 -2.67 9.17
C GLY A 83 -5.01 -2.67 8.12
N ASN A 84 -5.37 -2.47 6.86
CA ASN A 84 -4.46 -2.06 5.82
C ASN A 84 -4.36 -0.54 5.81
N GLY A 85 -3.22 -0.01 5.38
CA GLY A 85 -3.12 1.41 5.09
C GLY A 85 -4.25 1.84 4.14
N GLY A 86 -5.07 2.78 4.59
CA GLY A 86 -6.23 3.27 3.85
C GLY A 86 -7.58 2.71 4.27
N ASP A 87 -7.64 1.59 5.02
CA ASP A 87 -8.92 1.07 5.54
C ASP A 87 -9.60 2.13 6.43
N GLU A 88 -10.92 2.13 6.45
CA GLU A 88 -11.73 3.08 7.22
C GLU A 88 -12.47 2.37 8.35
N TRP A 89 -12.67 3.06 9.45
CA TRP A 89 -13.46 2.59 10.57
C TRP A 89 -14.45 3.67 10.98
N PHE A 90 -15.74 3.35 10.89
CA PHE A 90 -16.80 4.14 11.48
C PHE A 90 -17.11 3.62 12.88
N ASN A 91 -16.86 4.45 13.89
CA ASN A 91 -17.20 4.16 15.27
C ASN A 91 -18.71 4.36 15.47
N SER A 92 -19.45 3.26 15.60
CA SER A 92 -20.91 3.30 15.72
C SER A 92 -21.43 3.87 17.05
N SER A 93 -20.58 4.04 18.06
CA SER A 93 -20.94 4.67 19.33
C SER A 93 -20.72 6.19 19.33
N THR A 94 -19.71 6.68 18.62
CA THR A 94 -19.36 8.10 18.60
C THR A 94 -19.77 8.83 17.32
N GLY A 95 -20.06 8.09 16.25
CA GLY A 95 -20.37 8.64 14.92
C GLY A 95 -19.14 9.18 14.18
N LYS A 96 -17.93 8.88 14.67
CA LYS A 96 -16.66 9.35 14.11
C LYS A 96 -16.10 8.34 13.11
N THR A 97 -15.46 8.85 12.06
CA THR A 97 -14.75 8.02 11.07
C THR A 97 -13.25 8.15 11.28
N TYR A 98 -12.56 7.04 11.10
CA TYR A 98 -11.11 6.92 11.23
C TYR A 98 -10.54 6.25 9.99
N ARG A 99 -9.29 6.56 9.66
CA ARG A 99 -8.52 5.87 8.63
C ARG A 99 -7.31 5.20 9.26
N TYR A 100 -7.03 3.97 8.86
CA TYR A 100 -5.84 3.25 9.29
C TYR A 100 -4.63 3.73 8.50
N LEU A 101 -3.64 4.26 9.20
CA LEU A 101 -2.36 4.67 8.66
C LEU A 101 -1.28 3.69 9.12
N LYS A 102 -0.43 3.32 8.17
CA LYS A 102 0.78 2.54 8.41
C LYS A 102 1.94 3.30 7.79
N ASP A 103 2.81 3.83 8.62
CA ASP A 103 3.97 4.63 8.22
C ASP A 103 5.23 4.17 8.97
N SER A 104 6.35 4.87 8.77
CA SER A 104 7.62 4.54 9.43
C SER A 104 7.63 4.72 10.94
N SER A 105 6.63 5.40 11.50
CA SER A 105 6.46 5.64 12.94
C SER A 105 5.52 4.63 13.62
N GLY A 106 4.74 3.87 12.85
CA GLY A 106 3.93 2.77 13.36
C GLY A 106 2.60 2.57 12.64
N GLU A 107 1.68 1.94 13.35
CA GLU A 107 0.35 1.54 12.89
C GLU A 107 -0.71 2.20 13.77
N GLN A 108 -1.65 2.94 13.18
CA GLN A 108 -2.58 3.80 13.94
C GLN A 108 -3.89 4.09 13.20
N TRP A 109 -4.99 4.20 13.95
CA TRP A 109 -6.26 4.74 13.47
C TRP A 109 -6.32 6.25 13.75
N VAL A 110 -6.52 7.06 12.71
CA VAL A 110 -6.57 8.53 12.81
C VAL A 110 -7.95 9.02 12.40
N GLU A 111 -8.56 9.88 13.22
CA GLU A 111 -9.88 10.50 12.94
C GLU A 111 -9.80 11.40 11.69
N ILE A 112 -10.85 11.37 10.84
CA ILE A 112 -10.93 12.14 9.58
C ILE A 112 -12.17 13.04 9.52
#